data_AF-A0A396J8N4-F1
#
_entry.id   AF-A0A396J8N4-F1
#
_cell.length_a   1.000
_cell.length_b   1.000
_cell.length_c   1.000
_cell.angle_alpha   90.00
_cell.angle_beta   90.00
_cell.angle_gamma   90.00
#
_symmetry.space_group_name_H-M   'P 1'
#
loop_
_entity.id
_entity.type
_entity.pdbx_description
1 polymer ?
#
loop_
_entity_poly.entity_id
_entity_poly.type
_entity_poly.pdbx_seq_one_letter_code
_entity_poly.pdbx_strand_id
1 'polypeptide(L)'
;MASDVLPSEILTEIFSRLPPQSLLRFRSTSESLKSIIDSHNFTNLHLKNSLNLNLILGHKTNLFHLHFPNLTTAIPLNHPLSNANGIKLFGSCNGLLCISSKAEITFWNPNIRKHRIIPNLPIPIPQSETKAHYALFTYGFGFDPLSSDYKLIRISWFIDLTNFTFDSYVSLFTSKTNSWKVLPSIEYVICYALTMGVFVENSLHWMMVKKPDGLHQRLIFAFNLTLEVFNEVPFPDEIRGEEVICNRSFEINVADLGGCLCLIVNYQTTKIDVWVMKEYGCKDSWCKLFTLMGSCFVLPVISLIPLGYSSDGKKLLFEVNHKKLVWYDLKSEEVNYIEGIPNFDEAMICVGSLVLPSFPVENCTKKENRTSKSKRRYFLLIMYKLISIQWTHHMLMYLNSYFRTRIL
;
A
#
# COMPACT_ATOMS: atom_id res chain seq x y z
N MET A 1 -50.58 15.20 17.92
CA MET A 1 -49.17 15.46 18.30
C MET A 1 -48.36 15.34 17.03
N ALA A 2 -47.83 16.45 16.51
CA ALA A 2 -46.90 16.39 15.39
C ALA A 2 -45.65 15.64 15.91
N SER A 3 -45.24 14.58 15.24
CA SER A 3 -44.03 13.87 15.62
C SER A 3 -42.85 14.79 15.35
N ASP A 4 -42.10 15.16 16.38
CA ASP A 4 -40.82 15.88 16.29
C ASP A 4 -39.74 14.98 15.67
N VAL A 5 -39.95 14.56 14.42
CA VAL A 5 -39.04 13.73 13.65
C VAL A 5 -38.12 14.67 12.90
N LEU A 6 -36.83 14.62 13.25
CA LEU A 6 -35.77 15.31 12.51
C LEU A 6 -35.85 14.94 11.02
N PRO A 7 -35.75 15.92 10.09
CA PRO A 7 -35.73 15.65 8.66
C PRO A 7 -34.62 14.67 8.26
N SER A 8 -34.87 13.87 7.22
CA SER A 8 -33.96 12.82 6.74
C SER A 8 -32.59 13.37 6.37
N GLU A 9 -32.54 14.57 5.80
CA GLU A 9 -31.32 15.27 5.39
C GLU A 9 -30.45 15.62 6.60
N ILE A 10 -31.08 16.08 7.70
CA ILE A 10 -30.39 16.42 8.95
C ILE A 10 -29.84 15.15 9.60
N LEU A 11 -30.63 14.08 9.64
CA LEU A 11 -30.18 12.78 10.14
C LEU A 11 -29.00 12.24 9.32
N THR A 12 -29.08 12.34 7.99
CA THR A 12 -28.01 11.93 7.06
C THR A 12 -26.72 12.67 7.35
N GLU A 13 -26.78 13.99 7.53
CA GLU A 13 -25.61 14.82 7.84
C GLU A 13 -25.01 14.47 9.22
N ILE A 14 -25.84 14.33 10.26
CA ILE A 14 -25.38 13.94 11.61
C ILE A 14 -24.72 12.57 11.55
N PHE A 15 -25.38 11.59 10.93
CA PHE A 15 -24.90 10.21 10.86
C PHE A 15 -23.63 10.09 10.03
N SER A 16 -23.45 10.90 8.99
CA SER A 16 -22.23 10.88 8.17
C SER A 16 -20.94 11.13 8.95
N ARG A 17 -21.04 11.73 10.16
CA ARG A 17 -19.90 12.05 11.04
C ARG A 17 -19.71 11.03 12.16
N LEU A 18 -20.61 10.05 12.30
CA LEU A 18 -20.54 9.07 13.38
C LEU A 18 -19.60 7.91 13.04
N PRO A 19 -18.97 7.27 14.05
CA PRO A 19 -18.21 6.05 13.85
C PRO A 19 -19.05 4.91 13.22
N PRO A 20 -18.46 4.06 12.37
CA PRO A 20 -19.16 2.92 11.77
C PRO A 20 -19.90 2.04 12.79
N GLN A 21 -19.32 1.82 13.97
CA GLN A 21 -19.90 0.97 15.01
C GLN A 21 -21.21 1.57 15.57
N SER A 22 -21.28 2.89 15.72
CA SER A 22 -22.50 3.58 16.11
C SER A 22 -23.57 3.48 15.02
N LEU A 23 -23.17 3.67 13.76
CA LEU A 23 -24.06 3.55 12.61
C LEU A 23 -24.65 2.15 12.48
N LEU A 24 -23.86 1.09 12.67
CA LEU A 24 -24.36 -0.28 12.68
C LEU A 24 -25.40 -0.53 13.78
N ARG A 25 -25.29 0.15 14.93
CA ARG A 25 -26.32 0.09 15.99
C ARG A 25 -27.59 0.81 15.55
N PHE A 26 -27.51 2.05 15.06
CA PHE A 26 -28.67 2.80 14.57
C PHE A 26 -29.37 2.11 13.39
N ARG A 27 -28.61 1.49 12.51
CA ARG A 27 -29.11 0.65 11.41
C ARG A 27 -30.01 -0.49 11.91
N SER A 28 -29.79 -0.99 13.13
CA SER A 28 -30.56 -2.11 13.70
C SER A 28 -31.85 -1.69 14.41
N THR A 29 -32.07 -0.38 14.64
CA THR A 29 -33.21 0.09 15.45
C THR A 29 -34.43 0.52 14.64
N SER A 30 -34.29 0.80 13.34
CA SER A 30 -35.38 1.26 12.47
C SER A 30 -35.11 0.99 10.99
N GLU A 31 -36.13 0.58 10.24
CA GLU A 31 -36.03 0.37 8.79
C GLU A 31 -35.77 1.68 8.03
N SER A 32 -36.25 2.82 8.53
CA SER A 32 -35.96 4.14 7.93
C SER A 32 -34.46 4.47 8.06
N LEU A 33 -33.88 4.30 9.25
CA LEU A 33 -32.44 4.55 9.46
C LEU A 33 -31.58 3.57 8.68
N LYS A 34 -32.00 2.30 8.61
CA LYS A 34 -31.34 1.29 7.78
C LYS A 34 -31.33 1.68 6.31
N SER A 35 -32.45 2.18 5.77
CA SER A 35 -32.53 2.65 4.37
C SER A 35 -31.57 3.81 4.09
N ILE A 36 -31.43 4.74 5.03
CA ILE A 36 -30.45 5.85 4.92
C ILE A 36 -29.03 5.27 4.92
N ILE A 37 -28.69 4.46 5.93
CA ILE A 37 -27.33 3.97 6.18
C ILE A 37 -26.84 3.00 5.09
N ASP A 38 -27.73 2.15 4.56
CA ASP A 38 -27.39 1.18 3.51
C ASP A 38 -27.32 1.82 2.10
N SER A 39 -27.67 3.11 1.97
CA SER A 39 -27.62 3.79 0.67
C SER A 39 -26.18 4.07 0.22
N HIS A 40 -25.97 4.00 -1.10
CA HIS A 40 -24.67 4.31 -1.71
C HIS A 40 -24.27 5.78 -1.46
N ASN A 41 -25.23 6.69 -1.56
CA ASN A 41 -25.01 8.12 -1.31
C ASN A 41 -24.53 8.37 0.13
N PHE A 42 -25.16 7.72 1.12
CA PHE A 42 -24.72 7.83 2.50
C PHE A 42 -23.31 7.25 2.70
N THR A 43 -22.99 6.11 2.07
CA THR A 43 -21.64 5.53 2.18
C THR A 43 -20.57 6.48 1.65
N ASN A 44 -20.81 7.12 0.50
CA ASN A 44 -19.87 8.09 -0.08
C ASN A 44 -19.76 9.36 0.77
N LEU A 45 -20.88 9.86 1.30
CA LEU A 45 -20.90 11.01 2.20
C LEU A 45 -20.16 10.70 3.51
N HIS A 46 -20.40 9.52 4.10
CA HIS A 46 -19.72 9.03 5.30
C HIS A 46 -18.22 8.94 5.08
N LEU A 47 -17.75 8.37 3.95
CA LEU A 47 -16.33 8.33 3.61
C LEU A 47 -15.70 9.73 3.58
N LYS A 48 -16.37 10.68 2.94
CA LYS A 48 -15.89 12.07 2.84
C LYS A 48 -15.82 12.77 4.19
N ASN A 49 -16.76 12.48 5.08
CA ASN A 49 -16.90 13.12 6.38
C ASN A 49 -16.25 12.32 7.53
N SER A 50 -15.71 11.12 7.24
CA SER A 50 -15.19 10.22 8.29
C SER A 50 -13.92 10.78 8.88
N LEU A 51 -14.00 11.12 10.17
CA LEU A 51 -12.85 11.48 11.00
C LEU A 51 -12.28 10.28 11.76
N ASN A 52 -12.89 9.10 11.59
CA ASN A 52 -12.46 7.89 12.28
C ASN A 52 -11.34 7.25 11.47
N LEU A 53 -10.10 7.59 11.77
CA LEU A 53 -8.93 6.95 11.19
C LEU A 53 -8.40 5.90 12.16
N ASN A 54 -7.96 4.77 11.61
CA ASN A 54 -7.30 3.72 12.37
C ASN A 54 -5.91 3.48 11.80
N LEU A 55 -4.92 3.36 12.68
CA LEU A 55 -3.63 2.82 12.32
C LEU A 55 -3.71 1.30 12.39
N ILE A 56 -3.49 0.63 11.26
CA ILE A 56 -3.44 -0.83 11.16
C ILE A 56 -1.99 -1.27 11.24
N LEU A 57 -1.70 -2.19 12.14
CA LEU A 57 -0.37 -2.80 12.30
C LEU A 57 -0.43 -4.27 11.93
N GLY A 58 0.50 -4.73 11.10
CA GLY A 58 0.68 -6.14 10.76
C GLY A 58 1.95 -6.70 11.36
N HIS A 59 1.87 -7.89 11.97
CA HIS A 59 3.03 -8.61 12.48
C HIS A 59 2.84 -10.11 12.33
N LYS A 60 3.66 -10.77 11.51
CA LYS A 60 3.59 -12.22 11.25
C LYS A 60 2.18 -12.72 10.89
N THR A 61 1.39 -13.10 11.88
CA THR A 61 0.05 -13.66 11.75
C THR A 61 -1.05 -12.79 12.36
N ASN A 62 -0.68 -11.67 12.96
CA ASN A 62 -1.57 -10.86 13.77
C ASN A 62 -1.74 -9.49 13.10
N LEU A 63 -2.96 -8.98 13.15
CA LEU A 63 -3.27 -7.60 12.86
C LEU A 63 -3.73 -6.91 14.14
N PHE A 64 -3.39 -5.64 14.28
CA PHE A 64 -3.89 -4.77 15.34
C PHE A 64 -4.41 -3.47 14.74
N HIS A 65 -5.34 -2.82 15.43
CA HIS A 65 -5.68 -1.44 15.14
C HIS A 65 -5.53 -0.55 16.36
N LEU A 66 -5.16 0.71 16.11
CA LEU A 66 -5.15 1.80 17.07
C LEU A 66 -6.02 2.93 16.51
N HIS A 67 -6.75 3.61 17.38
CA HIS A 67 -7.48 4.81 16.97
C HIS A 67 -6.46 5.89 16.63
N PHE A 68 -6.50 6.44 15.42
CA PHE A 68 -5.61 7.51 14.99
C PHE A 68 -6.35 8.86 15.13
N PRO A 69 -5.69 9.91 15.64
CA PRO A 69 -4.27 10.00 16.02
C PRO A 69 -3.96 9.62 17.48
N ASN A 70 -4.96 9.19 18.26
CA ASN A 70 -4.77 8.84 19.67
C ASN A 70 -4.28 7.39 19.88
N LEU A 71 -2.98 7.17 19.70
CA LEU A 71 -2.31 5.86 19.66
C LEU A 71 -2.11 5.21 21.05
N THR A 72 -3.16 5.17 21.88
CA THR A 72 -3.07 4.72 23.28
C THR A 72 -3.19 3.21 23.47
N THR A 73 -4.00 2.53 22.66
CA THR A 73 -4.30 1.11 22.87
C THR A 73 -4.36 0.37 21.55
N ALA A 74 -3.53 -0.66 21.42
CA ALA A 74 -3.57 -1.60 20.32
C ALA A 74 -4.59 -2.71 20.60
N ILE A 75 -5.57 -2.82 19.71
CA ILE A 75 -6.65 -3.79 19.81
C ILE A 75 -6.46 -4.84 18.71
N PRO A 76 -6.35 -6.14 19.06
CA PRO A 76 -6.23 -7.22 18.09
C PRO A 76 -7.40 -7.21 17.10
N LEU A 77 -7.07 -7.45 15.83
CA LEU A 77 -8.00 -7.51 14.72
C LEU A 77 -8.17 -8.97 14.25
N ASN A 78 -9.40 -9.48 14.37
CA ASN A 78 -9.75 -10.82 13.90
C ASN A 78 -9.91 -10.81 12.37
N HIS A 79 -8.82 -11.06 11.66
CA HIS A 79 -8.81 -11.08 10.20
C HIS A 79 -9.46 -12.37 9.64
N PRO A 80 -9.99 -12.34 8.41
CA PRO A 80 -10.68 -13.47 7.80
C PRO A 80 -9.77 -14.52 7.15
N LEU A 81 -8.47 -14.23 6.97
CA LEU A 81 -7.55 -15.10 6.21
C LEU A 81 -7.42 -16.50 6.82
N SER A 82 -7.55 -17.50 5.96
CA SER A 82 -7.18 -18.88 6.24
C SER A 82 -5.66 -19.02 6.27
N ASN A 83 -5.13 -19.73 7.28
CA ASN A 83 -3.70 -19.93 7.52
C ASN A 83 -2.92 -18.61 7.60
N ALA A 84 -3.03 -17.94 8.75
CA ALA A 84 -2.47 -16.62 9.04
C ALA A 84 -0.93 -16.51 8.94
N ASN A 85 -0.20 -17.54 8.53
CA ASN A 85 1.25 -17.49 8.46
C ASN A 85 1.77 -16.53 7.38
N GLY A 86 2.23 -15.36 7.79
CA GLY A 86 2.87 -14.36 6.93
C GLY A 86 1.85 -13.46 6.23
N ILE A 87 1.05 -12.75 7.01
CA ILE A 87 0.10 -11.75 6.53
C ILE A 87 0.88 -10.58 5.92
N LYS A 88 0.40 -10.09 4.78
CA LYS A 88 0.91 -8.89 4.12
C LYS A 88 -0.22 -7.91 3.86
N LEU A 89 0.04 -6.63 4.09
CA LEU A 89 -0.86 -5.53 3.79
C LEU A 89 -0.49 -4.95 2.42
N PHE A 90 -1.39 -5.06 1.44
CA PHE A 90 -1.16 -4.54 0.08
C PHE A 90 -1.65 -3.10 -0.12
N GLY A 91 -2.46 -2.59 0.81
CA GLY A 91 -2.92 -1.21 0.81
C GLY A 91 -4.27 -1.05 1.50
N SER A 92 -4.64 0.21 1.73
CA SER A 92 -5.98 0.59 2.18
C SER A 92 -6.58 1.62 1.22
N CYS A 93 -7.88 1.53 1.00
CA CYS A 93 -8.62 2.51 0.19
C CYS A 93 -10.08 2.54 0.65
N ASN A 94 -10.63 3.72 0.93
CA ASN A 94 -12.03 3.90 1.34
C ASN A 94 -12.45 2.99 2.53
N GLY A 95 -11.51 2.72 3.45
CA GLY A 95 -11.73 1.83 4.60
C GLY A 95 -11.77 0.33 4.29
N LEU A 96 -11.53 -0.06 3.05
CA LEU A 96 -11.17 -1.43 2.72
C LEU A 96 -9.66 -1.63 2.89
N LEU A 97 -9.30 -2.82 3.36
CA LEU A 97 -7.94 -3.33 3.39
C LEU A 97 -7.81 -4.42 2.32
N CYS A 98 -6.73 -4.38 1.55
CA CYS A 98 -6.31 -5.54 0.78
C CYS A 98 -5.22 -6.28 1.56
N ILE A 99 -5.54 -7.47 2.04
CA ILE A 99 -4.65 -8.30 2.85
C ILE A 99 -4.39 -9.62 2.14
N SER A 100 -3.24 -10.24 2.38
CA SER A 100 -2.95 -11.57 1.86
C SER A 100 -2.34 -12.48 2.90
N SER A 101 -2.56 -13.78 2.73
CA SER A 101 -1.79 -14.85 3.36
C SER A 101 -1.04 -15.63 2.27
N LYS A 102 -0.33 -16.70 2.67
CA LYS A 102 0.26 -17.64 1.70
C LYS A 102 -0.77 -18.34 0.80
N ALA A 103 -2.05 -18.33 1.18
CA ALA A 103 -3.09 -19.08 0.47
C ALA A 103 -3.96 -18.20 -0.43
N GLU A 104 -4.24 -16.96 -0.01
CA GLU A 104 -5.27 -16.14 -0.63
C GLU A 104 -5.02 -14.65 -0.44
N ILE A 105 -5.66 -13.85 -1.29
CA ILE A 105 -5.74 -12.38 -1.19
C ILE A 105 -7.20 -12.03 -0.93
N THR A 106 -7.45 -11.10 -0.02
CA THR A 106 -8.79 -10.76 0.48
C THR A 106 -8.96 -9.25 0.59
N PHE A 107 -10.07 -8.74 0.07
CA PHE A 107 -10.57 -7.41 0.41
C PHE A 107 -11.38 -7.49 1.70
N TRP A 108 -11.10 -6.63 2.66
CA TRP A 108 -11.66 -6.72 4.00
C TRP A 108 -12.01 -5.35 4.56
N ASN A 109 -13.26 -5.21 5.06
CA ASN A 109 -13.62 -4.10 5.91
C ASN A 109 -13.68 -4.58 7.38
N PRO A 110 -12.73 -4.18 8.24
CA PRO A 110 -12.71 -4.58 9.64
C PRO A 110 -13.88 -3.99 10.45
N ASN A 111 -14.39 -2.80 10.09
CA ASN A 111 -15.43 -2.08 10.83
C ASN A 111 -16.78 -2.79 10.78
N ILE A 112 -17.10 -3.38 9.64
CA ILE A 112 -18.35 -4.13 9.43
C ILE A 112 -18.14 -5.65 9.42
N ARG A 113 -16.89 -6.11 9.61
CA ARG A 113 -16.46 -7.51 9.63
C ARG A 113 -16.86 -8.31 8.38
N LYS A 114 -16.92 -7.64 7.23
CA LYS A 114 -17.22 -8.28 5.93
C LYS A 114 -15.95 -8.35 5.11
N HIS A 115 -15.78 -9.45 4.39
CA HIS A 115 -14.61 -9.69 3.57
C HIS A 115 -14.99 -10.41 2.28
N ARG A 116 -14.08 -10.39 1.31
CA ARG A 116 -14.19 -11.10 0.06
C ARG A 116 -12.84 -11.61 -0.40
N ILE A 117 -12.76 -12.91 -0.62
CA ILE A 117 -11.58 -13.58 -1.17
C ILE A 117 -11.55 -13.33 -2.67
N ILE A 118 -10.38 -12.93 -3.18
CA ILE A 118 -10.11 -12.71 -4.59
C ILE A 118 -9.79 -14.07 -5.24
N PRO A 119 -10.32 -14.36 -6.45
CA PRO A 119 -9.96 -15.58 -7.18
C PRO A 119 -8.45 -15.64 -7.39
N ASN A 120 -7.86 -16.80 -7.11
CA ASN A 120 -6.43 -16.98 -7.28
C ASN A 120 -6.08 -16.96 -8.78
N LEU A 121 -5.24 -16.03 -9.21
CA LEU A 121 -4.61 -16.09 -10.52
C LEU A 121 -3.26 -16.81 -10.39
N PRO A 122 -3.10 -18.02 -10.95
CA PRO A 122 -1.82 -18.69 -10.99
C PRO A 122 -0.76 -17.75 -11.57
N ILE A 123 0.39 -17.69 -10.92
CA ILE A 123 1.50 -16.90 -11.44
C ILE A 123 2.01 -17.63 -12.68
N PRO A 124 2.13 -16.95 -13.83
CA PRO A 124 2.73 -17.55 -15.02
C PRO A 124 4.19 -17.86 -14.68
N ILE A 125 4.53 -19.14 -14.54
CA ILE A 125 5.91 -19.58 -14.37
C ILE A 125 6.45 -19.75 -15.79
N PRO A 126 7.48 -18.97 -16.21
CA PRO A 126 8.10 -19.15 -17.51
C PRO A 126 8.51 -20.60 -17.72
N GLN A 127 8.21 -21.16 -18.90
CA GLN A 127 8.68 -22.49 -19.28
C GLN A 127 10.12 -22.37 -19.76
N SER A 128 11.07 -22.27 -18.82
CA SER A 128 12.50 -22.32 -19.13
C SER A 128 13.08 -23.68 -18.75
N GLU A 129 14.04 -24.14 -19.53
CA GLU A 129 14.84 -25.34 -19.26
C GLU A 129 15.80 -25.14 -18.07
N THR A 130 16.08 -23.89 -17.67
CA THR A 130 17.02 -23.56 -16.60
C THR A 130 16.31 -23.38 -15.25
N LYS A 131 16.85 -24.01 -14.19
CA LYS A 131 16.25 -24.04 -12.84
C LYS A 131 16.46 -22.77 -12.00
N ALA A 132 17.14 -21.74 -12.52
CA ALA A 132 17.62 -20.60 -11.73
C ALA A 132 16.81 -19.32 -11.99
N HIS A 133 15.52 -19.34 -11.65
CA HIS A 133 14.65 -18.17 -11.77
C HIS A 133 14.39 -17.53 -10.41
N TYR A 134 14.60 -16.23 -10.31
CA TYR A 134 14.18 -15.43 -9.17
C TYR A 134 12.89 -14.70 -9.51
N ALA A 135 11.97 -14.65 -8.55
CA ALA A 135 10.70 -13.97 -8.74
C ALA A 135 10.55 -12.82 -7.74
N LEU A 136 10.31 -11.63 -8.26
CA LEU A 136 9.95 -10.44 -7.48
C LEU A 136 8.48 -10.10 -7.73
N PHE A 137 7.80 -9.61 -6.70
CA PHE A 137 6.39 -9.27 -6.77
C PHE A 137 6.12 -7.95 -6.09
N THR A 138 5.27 -7.13 -6.69
CA THR A 138 4.60 -6.02 -6.02
C THR A 138 3.12 -6.03 -6.34
N TYR A 139 2.36 -5.43 -5.43
CA TYR A 139 0.92 -5.25 -5.56
C TYR A 139 0.59 -3.79 -5.33
N GLY A 140 -0.54 -3.34 -5.86
CA GLY A 140 -1.12 -2.05 -5.50
C GLY A 140 -2.64 -2.14 -5.49
N PHE A 141 -3.26 -1.60 -4.45
CA PHE A 141 -4.70 -1.64 -4.24
C PHE A 141 -5.27 -0.23 -4.21
N GLY A 142 -6.33 0.00 -4.97
CA GLY A 142 -6.98 1.31 -5.02
C GLY A 142 -8.39 1.25 -5.58
N PHE A 143 -8.97 2.44 -5.78
CA PHE A 143 -10.32 2.63 -6.27
C PHE A 143 -10.31 3.45 -7.56
N ASP A 144 -11.04 2.98 -8.55
CA ASP A 144 -11.33 3.72 -9.78
C ASP A 144 -12.68 4.43 -9.61
N PRO A 145 -12.71 5.77 -9.45
CA PRO A 145 -13.96 6.49 -9.21
C PRO A 145 -14.87 6.49 -10.44
N LEU A 146 -14.30 6.48 -11.66
CA LEU A 146 -15.09 6.52 -12.89
C LEU A 146 -15.93 5.26 -13.04
N SER A 147 -15.31 4.10 -12.86
CA SER A 147 -16.02 2.82 -12.88
C SER A 147 -16.60 2.46 -11.52
N SER A 148 -16.38 3.25 -10.46
CA SER A 148 -16.74 2.96 -9.07
C SER A 148 -16.34 1.54 -8.65
N ASP A 149 -15.10 1.15 -8.96
CA ASP A 149 -14.60 -0.21 -8.83
C ASP A 149 -13.30 -0.28 -8.04
N TYR A 150 -13.15 -1.33 -7.23
CA TYR A 150 -11.89 -1.58 -6.55
C TYR A 150 -10.98 -2.43 -7.43
N LYS A 151 -9.74 -2.00 -7.59
CA LYS A 151 -8.77 -2.68 -8.44
C LYS A 151 -7.53 -3.09 -7.64
N LEU A 152 -6.99 -4.25 -7.99
CA LEU A 152 -5.72 -4.75 -7.45
C LEU A 152 -4.82 -5.11 -8.62
N ILE A 153 -3.71 -4.40 -8.75
CA ILE A 153 -2.66 -4.77 -9.71
C ILE A 153 -1.65 -5.69 -9.04
N ARG A 154 -1.16 -6.66 -9.80
CA ARG A 154 -0.01 -7.50 -9.47
C ARG A 154 1.01 -7.35 -10.58
N ILE A 155 2.23 -6.98 -10.23
CA ILE A 155 3.38 -6.97 -11.13
C ILE A 155 4.36 -8.01 -10.63
N SER A 156 4.71 -8.95 -11.51
CA SER A 156 5.64 -10.04 -11.23
C SER A 156 6.83 -9.93 -12.17
N TRP A 157 8.02 -10.15 -11.66
CA TRP A 157 9.24 -10.16 -12.47
C TRP A 157 9.97 -11.47 -12.30
N PHE A 158 10.35 -12.08 -13.41
CA PHE A 158 11.15 -13.29 -13.47
C PHE A 158 12.52 -12.96 -14.04
N ILE A 159 13.55 -13.27 -13.26
CA ILE A 159 14.94 -12.99 -13.62
C ILE A 159 15.62 -14.33 -13.89
N ASP A 160 16.09 -14.50 -15.12
CA ASP A 160 16.98 -15.59 -15.50
C ASP A 160 18.42 -15.07 -15.50
N LEU A 161 19.19 -15.45 -14.48
CA LEU A 161 20.59 -15.04 -14.36
C LEU A 161 21.51 -15.75 -15.37
N THR A 162 21.06 -16.85 -15.98
CA THR A 162 21.86 -17.61 -16.94
C THR A 162 21.80 -16.99 -18.33
N ASN A 163 20.60 -16.60 -18.76
CA ASN A 163 20.36 -15.96 -20.06
C ASN A 163 20.32 -14.44 -19.98
N PHE A 164 20.48 -13.87 -18.77
CA PHE A 164 20.37 -12.44 -18.50
C PHE A 164 19.03 -11.84 -18.98
N THR A 165 17.97 -12.64 -18.97
CA THR A 165 16.63 -12.18 -19.33
C THR A 165 15.86 -11.74 -18.10
N PHE A 166 14.93 -10.83 -18.33
CA PHE A 166 14.03 -10.36 -17.31
C PHE A 166 12.67 -10.12 -17.94
N ASP A 167 11.69 -10.87 -17.48
CA ASP A 167 10.32 -10.84 -17.96
C ASP A 167 9.40 -10.29 -16.89
N SER A 168 8.56 -9.33 -17.26
CA SER A 168 7.51 -8.81 -16.39
C SER A 168 6.15 -9.36 -16.79
N TYR A 169 5.31 -9.71 -15.81
CA TYR A 169 3.93 -10.09 -15.99
C TYR A 169 3.05 -9.18 -15.15
N VAL A 170 2.15 -8.48 -15.82
CA VAL A 170 1.22 -7.53 -15.20
C VAL A 170 -0.19 -8.10 -15.27
N SER A 171 -0.89 -8.08 -14.13
CA SER A 171 -2.28 -8.53 -14.06
C SER A 171 -3.09 -7.57 -13.19
N LEU A 172 -4.27 -7.20 -13.67
CA LEU A 172 -5.20 -6.30 -13.01
C LEU A 172 -6.46 -7.06 -12.63
N PHE A 173 -6.74 -7.14 -11.34
CA PHE A 173 -8.01 -7.61 -10.82
C PHE A 173 -8.98 -6.44 -10.73
N THR A 174 -10.22 -6.69 -11.12
CA THR A 174 -11.34 -5.74 -11.01
C THR A 174 -12.42 -6.37 -10.13
N SER A 175 -12.91 -5.57 -9.18
CA SER A 175 -13.90 -6.01 -8.22
C SER A 175 -15.20 -6.36 -8.95
N LYS A 176 -15.80 -5.43 -9.68
CA LYS A 176 -17.11 -5.61 -10.31
C LYS A 176 -17.27 -6.88 -11.14
N THR A 177 -16.25 -7.27 -11.92
CA THR A 177 -16.32 -8.49 -12.76
C THR A 177 -15.74 -9.73 -12.07
N ASN A 178 -15.15 -9.58 -10.89
CA ASN A 178 -14.51 -10.65 -10.14
C ASN A 178 -13.47 -11.42 -10.98
N SER A 179 -12.69 -10.72 -11.79
CA SER A 179 -11.80 -11.36 -12.76
C SER A 179 -10.48 -10.64 -12.88
N TRP A 180 -9.46 -11.39 -13.27
CA TRP A 180 -8.16 -10.86 -13.64
C TRP A 180 -8.09 -10.62 -15.15
N LYS A 181 -7.53 -9.48 -15.52
CA LYS A 181 -7.13 -9.10 -16.87
C LYS A 181 -5.61 -9.06 -16.94
N VAL A 182 -5.03 -9.64 -18.00
CA VAL A 182 -3.58 -9.52 -18.26
C VAL A 182 -3.34 -8.20 -18.98
N LEU A 183 -2.31 -7.48 -18.56
CA LEU A 183 -1.86 -6.24 -19.19
C LEU A 183 -0.52 -6.46 -19.90
N PRO A 184 -0.12 -5.57 -20.83
CA PRO A 184 1.20 -5.61 -21.44
C PRO A 184 2.34 -5.63 -20.41
N SER A 185 3.45 -6.27 -20.79
CA SER A 185 4.69 -6.23 -20.02
C SER A 185 5.26 -4.81 -19.93
N ILE A 186 6.06 -4.56 -18.89
CA ILE A 186 6.72 -3.28 -18.64
C ILE A 186 8.25 -3.45 -18.64
N GLU A 187 8.95 -2.41 -19.10
CA GLU A 187 10.41 -2.36 -19.13
C GLU A 187 11.01 -1.80 -17.83
N TYR A 188 10.25 -1.81 -16.76
CA TYR A 188 10.61 -1.23 -15.47
C TYR A 188 10.71 -2.31 -14.39
N VAL A 189 11.61 -2.09 -13.43
CA VAL A 189 11.87 -2.98 -12.29
C VAL A 189 11.74 -2.20 -11.00
N ILE A 190 11.14 -2.79 -9.98
CA ILE A 190 11.04 -2.18 -8.66
C ILE A 190 12.43 -1.96 -8.03
N CYS A 191 12.63 -0.80 -7.41
CA CYS A 191 13.90 -0.48 -6.72
C CYS A 191 14.05 -1.27 -5.42
N TYR A 192 12.95 -1.45 -4.68
CA TYR A 192 12.96 -1.98 -3.33
C TYR A 192 11.99 -3.15 -3.22
N ALA A 193 12.51 -4.34 -2.92
CA ALA A 193 11.69 -5.52 -2.73
C ALA A 193 10.68 -5.31 -1.59
N LEU A 194 9.53 -5.98 -1.67
CA LEU A 194 8.45 -5.95 -0.67
C LEU A 194 7.73 -4.59 -0.54
N THR A 195 8.05 -3.58 -1.34
CA THR A 195 7.27 -2.34 -1.40
C THR A 195 5.98 -2.54 -2.18
N MET A 196 4.89 -1.99 -1.65
CA MET A 196 3.56 -2.02 -2.27
C MET A 196 3.26 -0.65 -2.91
N GLY A 197 2.33 -0.65 -3.86
CA GLY A 197 1.93 0.54 -4.59
C GLY A 197 1.15 1.49 -3.71
N VAL A 198 1.58 2.76 -3.72
CA VAL A 198 0.95 3.83 -2.95
C VAL A 198 -0.17 4.46 -3.78
N PHE A 199 -1.40 4.44 -3.27
CA PHE A 199 -2.55 4.97 -3.96
C PHE A 199 -2.77 6.46 -3.67
N VAL A 200 -2.65 7.30 -4.70
CA VAL A 200 -2.92 8.75 -4.67
C VAL A 200 -3.57 9.14 -5.99
N GLU A 201 -4.62 9.97 -5.97
CA GLU A 201 -5.27 10.54 -7.17
C GLU A 201 -5.49 9.51 -8.30
N ASN A 202 -6.21 8.44 -7.97
CA ASN A 202 -6.61 7.35 -8.87
C ASN A 202 -5.45 6.53 -9.44
N SER A 203 -4.23 6.74 -8.95
CA SER A 203 -3.01 6.13 -9.48
C SER A 203 -2.23 5.43 -8.37
N LEU A 204 -1.58 4.32 -8.73
CA LEU A 204 -0.69 3.57 -7.85
C LEU A 204 0.76 3.90 -8.19
N HIS A 205 1.58 4.16 -7.18
CA HIS A 205 2.94 4.67 -7.35
C HIS A 205 3.99 3.74 -6.75
N TRP A 206 5.10 3.60 -7.46
CA TRP A 206 6.29 2.87 -7.01
C TRP A 206 7.57 3.60 -7.39
N MET A 207 8.64 3.29 -6.68
CA MET A 207 10.00 3.61 -7.13
C MET A 207 10.52 2.48 -8.02
N MET A 208 10.87 2.82 -9.26
CA MET A 208 11.36 1.86 -10.26
C MET A 208 12.59 2.36 -11.01
N VAL A 209 13.21 1.47 -11.78
CA VAL A 209 14.28 1.76 -12.75
C VAL A 209 13.89 1.22 -14.13
N LYS A 210 14.21 1.95 -15.19
CA LYS A 210 14.01 1.52 -16.59
C LYS A 210 15.17 0.62 -17.06
N LYS A 211 14.89 -0.40 -17.86
CA LYS A 211 15.91 -1.21 -18.58
C LYS A 211 16.23 -0.63 -19.97
N PRO A 212 17.43 -0.87 -20.55
CA PRO A 212 18.72 -1.26 -19.98
C PRO A 212 19.77 -0.16 -20.14
N ASP A 213 19.41 1.11 -19.92
CA ASP A 213 20.19 2.27 -20.42
C ASP A 213 21.51 2.55 -19.65
N GLY A 214 22.03 1.60 -18.88
CA GLY A 214 23.31 1.70 -18.15
C GLY A 214 23.31 2.68 -16.97
N LEU A 215 22.48 3.73 -17.02
CA LEU A 215 22.40 4.82 -16.06
C LEU A 215 21.57 4.46 -14.80
N HIS A 216 20.70 3.45 -14.88
CA HIS A 216 19.86 2.98 -13.76
C HIS A 216 19.14 4.12 -13.04
N GLN A 217 18.65 5.10 -13.80
CA GLN A 217 17.97 6.26 -13.24
C GLN A 217 16.68 5.79 -12.56
N ARG A 218 16.57 6.06 -11.26
CA ARG A 218 15.35 5.83 -10.49
C ARG A 218 14.27 6.79 -10.96
N LEU A 219 13.03 6.34 -10.97
CA LEU A 219 11.84 7.12 -11.32
C LEU A 219 10.64 6.74 -10.48
N ILE A 220 9.71 7.68 -10.35
CA ILE A 220 8.39 7.40 -9.81
C ILE A 220 7.55 6.87 -10.97
N PHE A 221 7.15 5.61 -10.89
CA PHE A 221 6.32 4.95 -11.88
C PHE A 221 4.90 4.87 -11.35
N ALA A 222 3.94 5.34 -12.14
CA ALA A 222 2.54 5.35 -11.79
C ALA A 222 1.72 4.45 -12.72
N PHE A 223 0.69 3.82 -12.18
CA PHE A 223 -0.35 3.15 -12.95
C PHE A 223 -1.70 3.79 -12.62
N ASN A 224 -2.31 4.44 -13.62
CA ASN A 224 -3.62 5.05 -13.47
C ASN A 224 -4.71 3.97 -13.54
N LEU A 225 -5.50 3.80 -12.48
CA LEU A 225 -6.52 2.77 -12.40
C LEU A 225 -7.70 2.99 -13.34
N THR A 226 -8.01 4.25 -13.67
CA THR A 226 -9.14 4.62 -14.53
C THR A 226 -8.80 4.42 -16.00
N LEU A 227 -7.66 4.96 -16.43
CA LEU A 227 -7.18 4.89 -17.81
C LEU A 227 -6.48 3.56 -18.12
N GLU A 228 -6.09 2.81 -17.09
CA GLU A 228 -5.32 1.55 -17.19
C GLU A 228 -4.01 1.71 -17.98
N VAL A 229 -3.37 2.87 -17.83
CA VAL A 229 -2.08 3.20 -18.45
C VAL A 229 -1.00 3.43 -17.40
N PHE A 230 0.23 3.13 -17.78
CA PHE A 230 1.41 3.47 -17.02
C PHE A 230 1.95 4.83 -17.45
N ASN A 231 2.48 5.60 -16.51
CA ASN A 231 3.15 6.86 -16.77
C ASN A 231 4.29 7.08 -15.78
N GLU A 232 5.27 7.85 -16.22
CA GLU A 232 6.32 8.37 -15.32
C GLU A 232 5.81 9.62 -14.63
N VAL A 233 6.18 9.80 -13.36
CA VAL A 233 5.89 11.01 -12.58
C VAL A 233 7.21 11.74 -12.35
N PRO A 234 7.28 13.05 -12.66
CA PRO A 234 8.51 13.81 -12.55
C PRO A 234 8.94 13.98 -11.08
N PHE A 235 10.26 13.99 -10.84
CA PHE A 235 10.83 14.42 -9.55
C PHE A 235 10.81 15.94 -9.37
N PRO A 236 10.95 16.42 -8.11
CA PRO A 236 11.36 17.79 -7.82
C PRO A 236 12.66 18.18 -8.55
N ASP A 237 12.75 19.41 -9.04
CA ASP A 237 13.92 19.90 -9.78
C ASP A 237 15.19 19.92 -8.93
N GLU A 238 15.05 20.14 -7.63
CA GLU A 238 16.16 20.20 -6.67
C GLU A 238 16.83 18.85 -6.44
N ILE A 239 16.17 17.75 -6.81
CA ILE A 239 16.69 16.38 -6.70
C ILE A 239 17.39 15.96 -8.01
N ARG A 240 17.38 16.80 -9.07
CA ARG A 240 17.83 16.44 -10.43
C ARG A 240 19.33 16.25 -10.66
N GLY A 241 20.14 16.05 -9.63
CA GLY A 241 21.50 15.54 -9.84
C GLY A 241 21.48 14.05 -10.19
N GLU A 242 22.19 13.63 -11.24
CA GLU A 242 22.54 12.21 -11.46
C GLU A 242 23.13 11.58 -10.17
N GLU A 243 23.82 12.39 -9.37
CA GLU A 243 24.40 12.03 -8.07
C GLU A 243 23.39 11.59 -6.99
N VAL A 244 22.10 11.94 -7.07
CA VAL A 244 21.11 11.47 -6.11
C VAL A 244 20.28 10.36 -6.73
N ILE A 245 19.77 10.58 -7.95
CA ILE A 245 18.84 9.64 -8.58
C ILE A 245 19.54 8.33 -8.99
N CYS A 246 20.80 8.39 -9.39
CA CYS A 246 21.58 7.20 -9.79
C CYS A 246 22.43 6.63 -8.63
N ASN A 247 22.56 7.34 -7.51
CA ASN A 247 23.37 6.91 -6.38
C ASN A 247 22.62 5.96 -5.45
N ARG A 248 22.98 4.69 -5.56
CA ARG A 248 22.38 3.58 -4.80
C ARG A 248 22.68 3.62 -3.30
N SER A 249 23.55 4.52 -2.83
CA SER A 249 23.74 4.74 -1.40
C SER A 249 22.52 5.40 -0.77
N PHE A 250 21.75 6.21 -1.50
CA PHE A 250 20.54 6.82 -0.94
C PHE A 250 19.32 5.93 -1.11
N GLU A 251 18.40 5.95 -0.16
CA GLU A 251 17.09 5.31 -0.30
C GLU A 251 16.04 6.35 -0.67
N ILE A 252 15.20 6.05 -1.65
CA ILE A 252 14.13 6.94 -2.09
C ILE A 252 12.83 6.14 -2.03
N ASN A 253 11.81 6.62 -1.34
CA ASN A 253 10.51 5.96 -1.28
C ASN A 253 9.39 6.94 -1.59
N VAL A 254 8.24 6.39 -2.00
CA VAL A 254 7.00 7.14 -2.15
C VAL A 254 6.03 6.77 -1.03
N ALA A 255 5.18 7.71 -0.64
CA ALA A 255 4.13 7.52 0.36
C ALA A 255 2.93 8.42 0.08
N ASP A 256 1.81 8.14 0.74
CA ASP A 256 0.68 9.07 0.84
C ASP A 256 0.83 9.85 2.15
N LEU A 257 0.84 11.17 2.04
CA LEU A 257 0.78 12.04 3.21
C LEU A 257 -0.34 13.06 3.05
N GLY A 258 -1.46 12.81 3.73
CA GLY A 258 -2.61 13.71 3.72
C GLY A 258 -3.31 13.80 2.36
N GLY A 259 -3.31 12.72 1.57
CA GLY A 259 -3.88 12.67 0.23
C GLY A 259 -2.94 13.18 -0.86
N CYS A 260 -1.73 13.60 -0.49
CA CYS A 260 -0.73 14.10 -1.45
C CYS A 260 0.36 13.04 -1.67
N LEU A 261 0.86 12.95 -2.91
CA LEU A 261 2.01 12.10 -3.21
C LEU A 261 3.25 12.68 -2.52
N CYS A 262 3.87 11.86 -1.69
CA CYS A 262 5.04 12.20 -0.89
C CYS A 262 6.25 11.42 -1.39
N LEU A 263 7.41 12.08 -1.39
CA LEU A 263 8.71 11.50 -1.71
C LEU A 263 9.63 11.65 -0.50
N ILE A 264 10.22 10.53 -0.06
CA ILE A 264 11.15 10.47 1.06
C ILE A 264 12.53 10.15 0.50
N VAL A 265 13.49 11.05 0.69
CA VAL A 265 14.88 10.86 0.27
C VAL A 265 15.76 10.73 1.48
N ASN A 266 16.19 9.49 1.76
CA ASN A 266 17.06 9.16 2.87
C ASN A 266 18.53 9.16 2.42
N TYR A 267 19.29 10.14 2.90
CA TYR A 267 20.73 10.28 2.67
C TYR A 267 21.56 9.50 3.72
N GLN A 268 21.02 8.36 4.16
CA GLN A 268 21.55 7.44 5.16
C GLN A 268 21.79 8.12 6.52
N THR A 269 23.04 8.28 6.93
CA THR A 269 23.42 8.74 8.27
C THR A 269 23.32 10.25 8.45
N THR A 270 23.00 10.99 7.39
CA THR A 270 23.05 12.46 7.40
C THR A 270 21.68 13.07 7.67
N LYS A 271 20.77 12.97 6.71
CA LYS A 271 19.45 13.60 6.73
C LYS A 271 18.43 12.82 5.91
N ILE A 272 17.17 13.14 6.10
CA ILE A 272 16.05 12.65 5.30
C ILE A 272 15.22 13.85 4.85
N ASP A 273 15.14 14.08 3.55
CA ASP A 273 14.29 15.14 2.99
C ASP A 273 12.91 14.56 2.66
N VAL A 274 11.85 15.25 3.09
CA VAL A 274 10.46 14.88 2.79
C VAL A 274 9.86 15.93 1.85
N TRP A 275 9.39 15.48 0.70
CA TRP A 275 8.79 16.31 -0.35
C TRP A 275 7.35 15.91 -0.56
N VAL A 276 6.50 16.88 -0.89
CA VAL A 276 5.09 16.65 -1.19
C VAL A 276 4.73 17.35 -2.50
N MET A 277 4.02 16.64 -3.37
CA MET A 277 3.42 17.20 -4.58
C MET A 277 2.05 17.78 -4.21
N LYS A 278 1.97 19.11 -4.10
CA LYS A 278 0.73 19.80 -3.67
C LYS A 278 -0.39 19.70 -4.68
N GLU A 279 -0.05 19.68 -5.96
CA GLU A 279 -0.99 19.52 -7.06
C GLU A 279 -0.56 18.31 -7.88
N TYR A 280 -1.35 17.24 -7.81
CA TYR A 280 -0.98 15.98 -8.42
C TYR A 280 -0.76 16.10 -9.94
N GLY A 281 0.33 15.53 -10.43
CA GLY A 281 0.76 15.62 -11.84
C GLY A 281 1.47 16.92 -12.20
N CYS A 282 1.42 17.96 -11.36
CA CYS A 282 2.10 19.23 -11.59
C CYS A 282 3.51 19.18 -11.00
N LYS A 283 4.53 19.12 -11.87
CA LYS A 283 5.95 19.07 -11.50
C LYS A 283 6.36 20.24 -10.61
N ASP A 284 5.91 21.45 -10.94
CA ASP A 284 6.29 22.66 -10.23
C ASP A 284 5.59 22.80 -8.86
N SER A 285 4.68 21.88 -8.53
CA SER A 285 4.00 21.82 -7.25
C SER A 285 4.75 21.02 -6.18
N TRP A 286 5.84 20.35 -6.56
CA TRP A 286 6.72 19.71 -5.60
C TRP A 286 7.29 20.75 -4.65
N CYS A 287 7.13 20.52 -3.35
CA CYS A 287 7.75 21.34 -2.33
C CYS A 287 8.39 20.45 -1.27
N LYS A 288 9.58 20.84 -0.81
CA LYS A 288 10.18 20.23 0.36
C LYS A 288 9.40 20.68 1.59
N LEU A 289 8.85 19.72 2.32
CA LEU A 289 8.05 19.99 3.51
C LEU A 289 8.96 20.27 4.72
N PHE A 290 9.99 19.45 4.93
CA PHE A 290 11.04 19.63 5.94
C PHE A 290 12.21 18.65 5.70
N THR A 291 13.26 18.80 6.50
CA THR A 291 14.42 17.91 6.54
C THR A 291 14.56 17.34 7.96
N LEU A 292 14.60 16.01 8.08
CA LEU A 292 14.89 15.32 9.33
C LEU A 292 16.38 15.06 9.43
N MET A 293 17.02 15.50 10.50
CA MET A 293 18.42 15.17 10.76
C MET A 293 18.53 13.75 11.30
N GLY A 294 19.48 12.96 10.79
CA GLY A 294 19.72 11.59 11.27
C GLY A 294 20.05 11.54 12.76
N SER A 295 20.65 12.62 13.29
CA SER A 295 20.93 12.81 14.71
C SER A 295 19.70 12.93 15.61
N CYS A 296 18.51 13.17 15.05
CA CYS A 296 17.26 13.19 15.82
C CYS A 296 16.79 11.79 16.23
N PHE A 297 17.40 10.73 15.67
CA PHE A 297 17.03 9.35 15.93
C PHE A 297 18.08 8.64 16.78
N VAL A 298 17.64 7.76 17.67
CA VAL A 298 18.52 6.97 18.54
C VAL A 298 19.32 5.92 17.75
N LEU A 299 18.73 5.42 16.66
CA LEU A 299 19.33 4.40 15.80
C LEU A 299 19.33 4.87 14.36
N PRO A 300 20.26 4.38 13.51
CA PRO A 300 20.25 4.67 12.08
C PRO A 300 18.89 4.37 11.45
N VAL A 301 18.37 5.35 10.70
CA VAL A 301 17.11 5.21 9.97
C VAL A 301 17.41 4.59 8.61
N ILE A 302 16.97 3.36 8.43
CA ILE A 302 17.01 2.61 7.18
C ILE A 302 15.75 2.96 6.39
N SER A 303 14.57 2.73 6.97
CA SER A 303 13.29 3.07 6.35
C SER A 303 12.49 4.07 7.19
N LEU A 304 11.82 4.99 6.50
CA LEU A 304 10.93 5.99 7.10
C LEU A 304 9.68 6.10 6.22
N ILE A 305 8.51 5.88 6.81
CA ILE A 305 7.22 5.98 6.12
C ILE A 305 6.34 6.99 6.87
N PRO A 306 5.97 8.13 6.26
CA PRO A 306 4.99 9.02 6.84
C PRO A 306 3.62 8.34 6.84
N LEU A 307 2.91 8.42 7.96
CA LEU A 307 1.60 7.79 8.14
C LEU A 307 0.47 8.83 8.22
N GLY A 308 0.71 10.01 8.80
CA GLY A 308 -0.30 11.06 8.88
C GLY A 308 -0.01 12.16 9.89
N TYR A 309 -0.89 13.16 9.94
CA TYR A 309 -0.77 14.31 10.85
C TYR A 309 -1.52 14.10 12.17
N SER A 310 -1.05 14.75 13.24
CA SER A 310 -1.85 14.95 14.46
C SER A 310 -3.12 15.74 14.17
N SER A 311 -4.10 15.68 15.07
CA SER A 311 -5.38 16.41 14.91
C SER A 311 -5.21 17.92 14.74
N ASP A 312 -4.17 18.51 15.32
CA ASP A 312 -3.86 19.94 15.21
C ASP A 312 -2.88 20.27 14.08
N GLY A 313 -2.46 19.27 13.30
CA GLY A 313 -1.54 19.42 12.17
C GLY A 313 -0.09 19.74 12.55
N LYS A 314 0.25 19.80 13.85
CA LYS A 314 1.59 20.22 14.31
C LYS A 314 2.61 19.09 14.35
N LYS A 315 2.15 17.83 14.36
CA LYS A 315 3.02 16.66 14.42
C LYS A 315 2.74 15.69 13.29
N LEU A 316 3.77 14.97 12.89
CA LEU A 316 3.71 13.89 11.92
C LEU A 316 4.04 12.55 12.56
N LEU A 317 3.21 11.55 12.28
CA LEU A 317 3.46 10.18 12.65
C LEU A 317 4.31 9.53 11.57
N PHE A 318 5.39 8.88 11.99
CA PHE A 318 6.22 8.06 11.13
C PHE A 318 6.31 6.63 11.65
N GLU A 319 6.32 5.69 10.70
CA GLU A 319 6.93 4.38 10.90
C GLU A 319 8.43 4.48 10.61
N VAL A 320 9.24 3.97 11.52
CA VAL A 320 10.70 3.91 11.42
C VAL A 320 11.15 2.45 11.44
N ASN A 321 11.96 2.07 10.44
CA ASN A 321 12.62 0.77 10.33
C ASN A 321 11.66 -0.43 10.43
N HIS A 322 10.40 -0.26 10.01
CA HIS A 322 9.36 -1.28 10.10
C HIS A 322 9.11 -1.81 11.51
N LYS A 323 9.39 -1.02 12.56
CA LYS A 323 9.40 -1.52 13.95
C LYS A 323 8.95 -0.52 15.00
N LYS A 324 9.08 0.78 14.73
CA LYS A 324 8.82 1.83 15.72
C LYS A 324 7.92 2.89 15.12
N LEU A 325 7.07 3.45 15.96
CA LEU A 325 6.28 4.64 15.64
C LEU A 325 6.88 5.82 16.39
N VAL A 326 6.98 6.96 15.70
CA VAL A 326 7.46 8.21 16.30
C VAL A 326 6.58 9.38 15.88
N TRP A 327 6.36 10.31 16.82
CA TRP A 327 5.85 11.63 16.52
C TRP A 327 7.01 12.59 16.26
N TYR A 328 7.00 13.25 15.13
CA TYR A 328 7.88 14.37 14.83
C TYR A 328 7.11 15.67 14.99
N ASP A 329 7.58 16.58 15.83
CA ASP A 329 7.00 17.91 15.98
C ASP A 329 7.56 18.85 14.91
N LEU A 330 6.69 19.41 14.07
CA LEU A 330 7.10 20.26 12.94
C LEU A 330 7.70 21.61 13.39
N LYS A 331 7.48 22.03 14.64
CA LYS A 331 7.96 23.31 15.16
C LYS A 331 9.23 23.15 15.98
N SER A 332 9.28 22.17 16.89
CA SER A 332 10.49 21.93 17.70
C SER A 332 11.51 21.04 16.99
N GLU A 333 11.11 20.37 15.91
CA GLU A 333 11.92 19.37 15.19
C GLU A 333 12.34 18.17 16.05
N GLU A 334 11.60 17.91 17.13
CA GLU A 334 11.86 16.81 18.05
C GLU A 334 11.16 15.52 17.63
N VAL A 335 11.85 14.40 17.83
CA VAL A 335 11.33 13.05 17.59
C VAL A 335 10.99 12.39 18.93
N ASN A 336 9.73 12.01 19.07
CA ASN A 336 9.19 11.37 20.27
C ASN A 336 8.74 9.95 19.95
N TYR A 337 9.39 8.94 20.56
CA TYR A 337 9.05 7.54 20.36
C TYR A 337 7.76 7.19 21.10
N ILE A 338 6.89 6.41 20.42
CA ILE A 338 5.64 5.95 21.00
C ILE A 338 5.87 4.60 21.67
N GLU A 339 5.57 4.55 22.97
CA GLU A 339 5.69 3.34 23.79
C GLU A 339 4.39 2.51 23.80
N GLY A 340 4.47 1.27 24.28
CA GLY A 340 3.30 0.39 24.40
C GLY A 340 2.74 -0.15 23.07
N ILE A 341 3.39 0.14 21.94
CA ILE A 341 3.01 -0.37 20.63
C ILE A 341 3.49 -1.82 20.49
N PRO A 342 2.62 -2.77 20.08
CA PRO A 342 3.04 -4.14 19.82
C PRO A 342 4.06 -4.20 18.68
N ASN A 343 4.89 -5.24 18.65
CA ASN A 343 5.79 -5.46 17.52
C ASN A 343 4.96 -5.55 16.23
N PHE A 344 5.45 -4.87 15.19
CA PHE A 344 4.89 -4.86 13.84
C PHE A 344 6.01 -4.89 12.81
N ASP A 345 5.65 -5.28 11.59
CA ASP A 345 6.50 -5.32 10.40
C ASP A 345 5.99 -4.32 9.34
N GLU A 346 4.72 -3.91 9.41
CA GLU A 346 4.04 -3.03 8.45
C GLU A 346 2.98 -2.20 9.18
N ALA A 347 2.85 -0.92 8.83
CA ALA A 347 1.78 -0.05 9.29
C ALA A 347 1.12 0.71 8.13
N MET A 348 -0.18 1.01 8.27
CA MET A 348 -0.90 1.89 7.34
C MET A 348 -2.13 2.53 8.01
N ILE A 349 -2.53 3.69 7.51
CA ILE A 349 -3.81 4.30 7.89
C ILE A 349 -4.96 3.66 7.12
N CYS A 350 -6.06 3.43 7.81
CA CYS A 350 -7.31 2.92 7.24
C CYS A 350 -8.49 3.72 7.80
N VAL A 351 -9.33 4.23 6.90
CA VAL A 351 -10.54 4.98 7.27
C VAL A 351 -11.59 4.04 7.84
N GLY A 352 -12.25 4.44 8.92
CA GLY A 352 -13.46 3.81 9.44
C GLY A 352 -14.60 4.03 8.45
N SER A 353 -15.10 2.97 7.83
CA SER A 353 -16.14 3.07 6.80
C SER A 353 -17.18 1.96 6.86
N LEU A 354 -18.31 2.17 6.18
CA LEU A 354 -19.35 1.17 5.94
C LEU A 354 -19.22 0.46 4.58
N VAL A 355 -18.13 0.72 3.86
CA VAL A 355 -17.93 0.18 2.51
C VAL A 355 -17.96 -1.34 2.53
N LEU A 356 -18.84 -1.90 1.70
CA LEU A 356 -18.88 -3.34 1.47
C LEU A 356 -17.75 -3.76 0.52
N PRO A 357 -17.03 -4.85 0.80
CA PRO A 357 -16.22 -5.53 -0.21
C PRO A 357 -17.17 -6.24 -1.20
N SER A 358 -17.88 -5.45 -1.99
CA SER A 358 -18.93 -5.86 -2.92
C SER A 358 -18.33 -6.37 -4.24
N PHE A 359 -19.03 -7.30 -4.92
CA PHE A 359 -19.15 -7.42 -6.40
C PHE A 359 -20.67 -7.56 -6.68
N PRO A 360 -21.23 -7.01 -7.78
CA PRO A 360 -22.63 -7.18 -8.14
C PRO A 360 -23.02 -8.67 -8.13
N VAL A 361 -24.20 -8.96 -7.59
CA VAL A 361 -24.79 -10.30 -7.67
C VAL A 361 -25.34 -10.46 -9.07
N GLU A 362 -24.69 -11.25 -9.92
CA GLU A 362 -25.36 -11.93 -11.04
C GLU A 362 -24.58 -13.18 -11.50
N ASN A 363 -25.25 -14.32 -11.34
CA ASN A 363 -25.08 -15.66 -11.92
C ASN A 363 -23.79 -15.98 -12.70
N CYS A 364 -22.87 -16.71 -12.07
CA CYS A 364 -22.06 -17.72 -12.76
C CYS A 364 -21.80 -18.92 -11.85
N THR A 365 -22.72 -19.89 -11.91
CA THR A 365 -22.45 -21.28 -11.54
C THR A 365 -21.42 -21.85 -12.51
N LYS A 366 -20.13 -21.66 -12.22
CA LYS A 366 -19.10 -22.55 -12.76
C LYS A 366 -18.42 -23.27 -11.62
N LYS A 367 -18.72 -24.57 -11.54
CA LYS A 367 -17.97 -25.54 -10.73
C LYS A 367 -16.52 -25.52 -11.19
N GLU A 368 -15.62 -24.96 -10.39
CA GLU A 368 -14.19 -25.20 -10.58
C GLU A 368 -13.77 -26.45 -9.81
N ASN A 369 -13.29 -27.41 -10.58
CA ASN A 369 -12.72 -28.66 -10.08
C ASN A 369 -11.46 -28.36 -9.27
N ARG A 370 -11.49 -28.73 -7.98
CA ARG A 370 -10.31 -28.79 -7.12
C ARG A 370 -9.40 -29.95 -7.55
N THR A 371 -8.48 -29.70 -8.47
CA THR A 371 -7.32 -30.58 -8.68
C THR A 371 -6.08 -29.77 -9.04
N SER A 372 -5.30 -29.38 -8.03
CA SER A 372 -3.85 -29.13 -8.18
C SER A 372 -3.21 -28.95 -6.80
N LYS A 373 -2.76 -30.07 -6.21
CA LYS A 373 -2.02 -30.10 -4.94
C LYS A 373 -0.48 -30.05 -5.13
N SER A 374 0.05 -29.77 -6.34
CA SER A 374 1.47 -30.05 -6.65
C SER A 374 2.36 -28.86 -7.04
N LYS A 375 2.03 -27.59 -6.72
CA LYS A 375 2.96 -26.45 -6.95
C LYS A 375 3.27 -25.58 -5.72
N ARG A 376 2.96 -26.04 -4.51
CA ARG A 376 3.18 -25.26 -3.27
C ARG A 376 4.64 -25.17 -2.78
N ARG A 377 5.55 -26.02 -3.28
CA ARG A 377 6.94 -26.10 -2.75
C ARG A 377 7.90 -25.03 -3.28
N TYR A 378 7.64 -24.41 -4.42
CA TYR A 378 8.55 -23.39 -4.99
C TYR A 378 8.42 -22.01 -4.33
N PHE A 379 7.26 -21.71 -3.73
CA PHE A 379 6.99 -20.43 -3.07
C PHE A 379 7.85 -20.17 -1.82
N LEU A 380 8.38 -21.23 -1.19
CA LEU A 380 9.05 -21.15 0.11
C LEU A 380 10.55 -20.82 0.03
N LEU A 381 11.23 -21.20 -1.05
CA LEU A 381 12.68 -21.02 -1.13
C LEU A 381 13.12 -19.60 -1.50
N ILE A 382 12.26 -18.81 -2.16
CA ILE A 382 12.62 -17.48 -2.67
C ILE A 382 12.30 -16.38 -1.64
N MET A 383 11.14 -16.46 -0.97
CA MET A 383 10.73 -15.51 0.08
C MET A 383 11.68 -15.53 1.31
N TYR A 384 12.05 -16.72 1.80
CA TYR A 384 12.95 -16.84 2.96
C TYR A 384 14.40 -16.47 2.64
N LYS A 385 14.86 -16.72 1.40
CA LYS A 385 16.17 -16.23 0.97
C LYS A 385 16.21 -14.71 1.00
N LEU A 386 15.17 -14.02 0.51
CA LEU A 386 15.12 -12.55 0.50
C LEU A 386 15.06 -11.92 1.91
N ILE A 387 14.46 -12.58 2.90
CA ILE A 387 14.43 -12.09 4.30
C ILE A 387 15.79 -12.26 5.00
N SER A 388 16.56 -13.31 4.69
CA SER A 388 17.97 -13.42 5.13
C SER A 388 18.92 -12.44 4.41
N ILE A 389 18.36 -11.70 3.46
CA ILE A 389 19.01 -10.85 2.47
C ILE A 389 18.64 -9.37 2.74
N GLN A 390 18.18 -9.02 3.95
CA GLN A 390 18.36 -7.64 4.43
C GLN A 390 19.86 -7.27 4.62
N TRP A 391 20.77 -8.21 4.38
CA TRP A 391 22.20 -8.00 4.19
C TRP A 391 22.63 -7.94 2.71
N THR A 392 21.72 -7.77 1.76
CA THR A 392 22.06 -7.63 0.33
C THR A 392 22.04 -6.21 -0.19
N HIS A 393 22.70 -5.33 0.53
CA HIS A 393 23.60 -4.45 -0.19
C HIS A 393 24.66 -5.28 -0.94
N HIS A 394 25.11 -6.42 -0.38
CA HIS A 394 26.17 -7.25 -0.98
C HIS A 394 25.78 -8.13 -2.18
N MET A 395 24.53 -8.59 -2.34
CA MET A 395 24.14 -9.45 -3.47
C MET A 395 23.78 -8.63 -4.73
N LEU A 396 23.23 -7.42 -4.54
CA LEU A 396 23.18 -6.40 -5.59
C LEU A 396 24.58 -5.89 -5.96
N MET A 397 25.52 -5.79 -5.00
CA MET A 397 26.94 -5.54 -5.27
C MET A 397 27.64 -6.70 -6.01
N TYR A 398 27.29 -7.96 -5.73
CA TYR A 398 27.83 -9.13 -6.44
C TYR A 398 27.33 -9.22 -7.88
N LEU A 399 26.06 -8.87 -8.12
CA LEU A 399 25.55 -8.67 -9.47
C LEU A 399 26.34 -7.53 -10.15
N ASN A 400 26.52 -6.38 -9.49
CA ASN A 400 27.26 -5.22 -10.03
C ASN A 400 28.75 -5.47 -10.32
N SER A 401 29.50 -6.24 -9.49
CA SER A 401 30.92 -6.50 -9.75
C SER A 401 31.13 -7.52 -10.88
N TYR A 402 30.21 -8.47 -11.02
CA TYR A 402 30.18 -9.42 -12.12
C TYR A 402 29.86 -8.74 -13.47
N PHE A 403 29.00 -7.70 -13.46
CA PHE A 403 28.72 -6.89 -14.66
C PHE A 403 29.86 -5.94 -15.06
N ARG A 404 30.73 -5.53 -14.12
CA ARG A 404 31.91 -4.67 -14.42
C ARG A 404 33.10 -5.42 -15.00
N THR A 405 33.19 -6.74 -14.85
CA THR A 405 34.38 -7.52 -15.24
C THR A 405 34.28 -8.21 -16.60
N ARG A 406 33.20 -7.99 -17.38
CA ARG A 406 33.01 -8.59 -18.71
C ARG A 406 32.82 -7.60 -19.87
N ILE A 407 33.06 -6.29 -19.66
CA ILE A 407 33.01 -5.27 -20.73
C ILE A 407 34.27 -4.39 -20.71
N LEU A 408 35.44 -4.96 -20.38
CA LEU A 408 36.74 -4.37 -20.70
C LEU A 408 37.65 -5.45 -21.27
#